data_AF-A0AAP9H333-F1
#
_entry.id   AF-A0AAP9H333-F1
#
_cell.length_a   1.000
_cell.length_b   1.000
_cell.length_c   1.000
_cell.angle_alpha   90.00
_cell.angle_beta   90.00
_cell.angle_gamma   90.00
#
_symmetry.space_group_name_H-M   'P 1'
#
loop_
_entity.id
_entity.type
_entity.pdbx_description
1 polymer ?
#
loop_
_entity_poly.entity_id
_entity_poly.type
_entity_poly.pdbx_seq_one_letter_code
_entity_poly.pdbx_strand_id
1 'polypeptide(L)' 'MAKGIVLCQGDKTKCGGKITAGTAQGFSFGKPQAREGDPVTCG' A
#
# COMPACT_ATOMS: atom_id res chain seq x y z
N MET A 1 10.49 -20.17 7.45
CA MET A 1 9.60 -19.39 6.55
C MET A 1 9.87 -17.92 6.78
N ALA A 2 10.11 -17.12 5.74
CA ALA A 2 10.28 -15.68 5.90
C ALA A 2 8.91 -15.00 5.99
N LYS A 3 8.72 -14.09 6.96
CA LYS A 3 7.50 -13.29 7.09
C LYS A 3 7.76 -11.95 6.40
N GLY A 4 7.16 -11.75 5.23
CA GLY A 4 7.18 -10.47 4.52
C GLY A 4 6.13 -9.50 5.06
N ILE A 5 6.29 -8.23 4.75
CA ILE A 5 5.27 -7.19 4.94
C ILE A 5 4.72 -6.85 3.55
N VAL A 6 3.41 -6.75 3.45
CA VAL A 6 2.72 -6.27 2.25
C VAL A 6 2.14 -4.91 2.57
N LEU A 7 2.35 -3.96 1.67
CA LEU A 7 1.74 -2.64 1.73
C LEU A 7 0.41 -2.68 0.97
N CYS A 8 -0.60 -2.04 1.52
CA CYS A 8 -1.94 -1.94 0.96
C CYS A 8 -2.46 -0.50 0.98
N GLN A 9 -3.51 -0.25 0.19
CA GLN A 9 -4.24 1.02 0.20
C GLN A 9 -4.62 1.43 1.63
N GLY A 10 -4.32 2.66 1.99
CA GLY A 10 -4.58 3.24 3.30
C GLY A 10 -3.48 3.04 4.35
N ASP A 11 -2.43 2.26 4.06
CA ASP A 11 -1.27 2.16 4.95
C ASP A 11 -0.53 3.50 5.05
N LYS A 12 -0.01 3.78 6.24
CA LYS A 12 0.68 5.04 6.55
C LYS A 12 2.11 5.03 6.00
N THR A 13 2.50 6.17 5.47
CA THR A 13 3.87 6.46 5.07
C THR A 13 4.62 7.14 6.22
N LYS A 14 5.95 7.19 6.13
CA LYS A 14 6.78 7.82 7.16
C LYS A 14 6.62 9.35 7.22
N CYS A 15 6.21 9.99 6.12
CA CYS A 15 5.87 11.42 6.09
C CYS A 15 4.48 11.73 6.68
N GLY A 16 3.75 10.74 7.21
CA GLY A 16 2.44 10.94 7.84
C GLY A 16 1.26 10.90 6.87
N GLY A 17 1.50 10.78 5.56
CA GLY A 17 0.47 10.51 4.57
C GLY A 17 0.09 9.03 4.48
N LYS A 18 -0.73 8.68 3.50
CA LYS A 18 -1.18 7.30 3.26
C LYS A 18 -1.18 6.93 1.79
N ILE A 19 -1.10 5.63 1.50
CA ILE A 19 -1.28 5.08 0.15
C ILE A 19 -2.74 5.28 -0.28
N THR A 20 -2.97 5.90 -1.43
CA THR A 20 -4.33 6.23 -1.90
C THR A 20 -4.88 5.27 -2.93
N ALA A 21 -4.01 4.54 -3.64
CA ALA A 21 -4.41 3.53 -4.61
C ALA A 21 -3.49 2.30 -4.53
N GLY A 22 -3.95 1.19 -5.11
CA GLY A 22 -3.23 -0.06 -5.21
C GLY A 22 -3.68 -0.82 -6.45
N THR A 23 -3.08 -1.97 -6.72
CA THR A 23 -3.45 -2.81 -7.87
C THR A 23 -4.84 -3.44 -7.72
N ALA A 24 -5.61 -3.48 -8.81
CA ALA A 24 -6.87 -4.22 -8.88
C ALA A 24 -6.69 -5.74 -8.98
N GLN A 25 -5.47 -6.21 -9.28
CA GLN A 25 -5.18 -7.63 -9.53
C GLN A 25 -4.69 -8.37 -8.28
N GLY A 26 -4.46 -7.66 -7.18
CA GLY A 26 -3.95 -8.24 -5.94
C GLY A 26 -4.60 -7.58 -4.73
N PHE A 27 -5.35 -8.38 -3.96
CA PHE A 27 -5.88 -7.96 -2.67
C PHE A 27 -5.12 -8.67 -1.56
N SER A 28 -4.80 -7.94 -0.51
CA SER A 28 -4.25 -8.48 0.72
C SER A 28 -4.93 -7.81 1.89
N PHE A 29 -5.30 -8.60 2.90
CA PHE A 29 -6.08 -8.11 4.04
C PHE A 29 -7.37 -7.37 3.64
N GLY A 30 -7.99 -7.80 2.54
CA GLY A 30 -9.22 -7.17 1.98
C GLY A 30 -9.00 -5.82 1.30
N LYS A 31 -7.75 -5.40 1.09
CA LYS A 31 -7.39 -4.11 0.50
C LYS A 31 -6.53 -4.30 -0.76
N PRO A 32 -6.62 -3.39 -1.75
CA PRO A 32 -5.71 -3.39 -2.88
C PRO A 32 -4.26 -3.33 -2.42
N GLN A 33 -3.41 -4.22 -2.93
CA GLN A 33 -1.97 -4.24 -2.64
C GLN A 33 -1.29 -3.06 -3.34
N ALA A 34 -0.42 -2.36 -2.63
CA ALA A 34 0.35 -1.26 -3.21
C ALA A 34 1.48 -1.78 -4.11
N ARG A 35 1.77 -1.02 -5.17
CA ARG A 35 2.86 -1.22 -6.13
C ARG A 35 3.76 0.02 -6.11
N GLU A 36 4.96 -0.13 -6.65
CA GLU A 36 5.85 1.01 -6.87
C GLU A 36 5.16 2.05 -7.79
N GLY A 37 5.26 3.32 -7.42
CA GLY A 37 4.62 4.42 -8.15
C GLY A 37 3.15 4.67 -7.78
N ASP A 38 2.53 3.85 -6.92
CA ASP A 38 1.19 4.14 -6.45
C ASP A 38 1.14 5.48 -5.69
N PRO A 39 0.10 6.29 -5.93
CA PRO A 39 -0.02 7.61 -5.34
C PRO A 39 -0.16 7.53 -3.82
N VAL A 40 0.41 8.54 -3.17
CA VAL A 40 0.37 8.78 -1.73
C VAL A 40 -0.08 10.21 -1.46
N THR A 41 -0.59 10.50 -0.26
CA THR A 41 -1.04 11.85 0.10
C THR A 41 0.08 12.82 0.49
N CYS A 42 1.30 12.35 0.71
CA CYS A 42 2.47 13.20 0.98
C CYS A 42 3.55 12.95 -0.07
N GLY A 43 4.22 14.02 -0.50
CA GLY A 43 5.38 14.01 -1.39
C GLY A 43 6.60 14.58 -0.69
#